data_AF-A0A6A5RAM4-F1
#
_entry.id   AF-A0A6A5RAM4-F1
#
_cell.length_a   1.000
_cell.length_b   1.000
_cell.length_c   1.000
_cell.angle_alpha   90.00
_cell.angle_beta   90.00
_cell.angle_gamma   90.00
#
_symmetry.space_group_name_H-M   'P 1'
#
loop_
_entity.id
_entity.type
_entity.pdbx_description
1 polymer ?
#
loop_
_entity_poly.entity_id
_entity_poly.type
_entity_poly.pdbx_seq_one_letter_code
_entity_poly.pdbx_strand_id
1 'polypeptide(L)'
;MLQEDLETISAWFKLVEDTKAKYSLIQPGDREWVTVIQSVCAARSCTLPFIIYKGRVHISAWYEEADIPRNWKLSVSESGWTNNALGLEWLKHFDAHTKASQVGAYRLLILDSHKSHLNQDFKDYCLKNIILTLYMLPYLLYIL
;
A
#
# COMPACT_ATOMS: atom_id res chain seq x y z
N MET A 1 0.46 16.35 21.37
CA MET A 1 -0.25 15.08 21.13
C MET A 1 -1.17 15.36 19.95
N LEU A 2 -0.78 14.93 18.74
CA LEU A 2 -1.60 15.11 17.54
C LEU A 2 -2.68 14.04 17.61
N GLN A 3 -3.84 14.40 18.16
CA GLN A 3 -5.01 13.55 18.09
C GLN A 3 -5.64 13.81 16.73
N GLU A 4 -5.51 12.86 15.80
CA GLU A 4 -6.17 12.97 14.51
C GLU A 4 -7.69 12.99 14.72
N ASP A 5 -8.36 13.86 13.98
CA ASP A 5 -9.80 14.12 14.10
C ASP A 5 -10.61 12.87 13.69
N LEU A 6 -11.67 12.55 14.44
CA LEU A 6 -12.58 11.42 14.16
C LEU A 6 -13.17 11.50 12.74
N GLU A 7 -13.36 12.70 12.21
CA GLU A 7 -13.78 12.91 10.82
C GLU A 7 -12.72 12.44 9.81
N THR A 8 -11.44 12.56 10.14
CA THR A 8 -10.33 12.09 9.30
C THR A 8 -10.28 10.57 9.31
N ILE A 9 -10.42 9.95 10.49
CA ILE A 9 -10.46 8.49 10.66
C ILE A 9 -11.69 7.89 9.95
N SER A 10 -12.85 8.53 10.08
CA SER A 10 -14.07 8.09 9.39
C SER A 10 -13.95 8.24 7.88
N ALA A 11 -13.38 9.34 7.39
CA ALA A 11 -13.10 9.54 5.96
C ALA A 11 -12.12 8.49 5.43
N TRP A 12 -11.16 8.05 6.25
CA TRP A 12 -10.23 6.95 5.96
C TRP A 12 -10.97 5.63 5.77
N PHE A 13 -11.79 5.20 6.74
CA PHE A 13 -12.58 3.97 6.62
C PHE A 13 -13.51 4.02 5.41
N LYS A 14 -14.16 5.16 5.19
CA LYS A 14 -15.03 5.35 4.04
C LYS A 14 -14.26 5.25 2.71
N LEU A 15 -13.09 5.85 2.60
CA LEU A 15 -12.24 5.74 1.40
C LEU A 15 -11.81 4.30 1.13
N VAL A 16 -11.46 3.54 2.18
CA VAL A 16 -11.11 2.12 2.07
C VAL A 16 -12.31 1.30 1.62
N GLU A 17 -13.49 1.51 2.21
CA GLU A 17 -14.72 0.81 1.83
C GLU A 17 -15.20 1.19 0.44
N ASP A 18 -15.14 2.48 0.06
CA ASP A 18 -15.46 2.95 -1.29
C ASP A 18 -14.50 2.36 -2.32
N THR A 19 -13.22 2.21 -1.97
CA THR A 19 -12.22 1.53 -2.82
C THR A 19 -12.57 0.04 -2.96
N LYS A 20 -12.83 -0.67 -1.86
CA LYS A 20 -13.25 -2.07 -1.89
C LYS A 20 -14.53 -2.27 -2.70
N ALA A 21 -15.52 -1.40 -2.53
CA ALA A 21 -16.80 -1.45 -3.23
C ALA A 21 -16.64 -1.15 -4.71
N LYS A 22 -15.88 -0.10 -5.06
CA LYS A 22 -15.59 0.28 -6.45
C LYS A 22 -14.88 -0.82 -7.23
N TYR A 23 -14.00 -1.56 -6.57
CA TYR A 23 -13.21 -2.64 -7.18
C TYR A 23 -13.66 -4.02 -6.67
N SER A 24 -14.89 -4.13 -6.20
CA SER A 24 -15.47 -5.41 -5.80
C SER A 24 -15.62 -6.29 -7.03
N LEU A 25 -14.68 -7.21 -7.18
CA LEU A 25 -14.75 -8.27 -8.17
C LEU A 25 -15.93 -9.18 -7.76
N ILE A 26 -17.08 -9.00 -8.41
CA ILE A 26 -18.22 -9.92 -8.29
C ILE A 26 -17.73 -11.28 -8.81
N GLN A 27 -17.53 -12.28 -7.94
CA GLN A 27 -17.16 -13.63 -8.41
C GLN A 27 -17.72 -14.78 -7.55
N PRO A 28 -18.02 -15.95 -8.18
CA PRO A 28 -18.64 -17.12 -7.57
C PRO A 28 -17.61 -18.14 -7.05
N GLY A 29 -17.86 -18.68 -5.85
CA GLY A 29 -17.40 -20.03 -5.47
C GLY A 29 -16.01 -20.18 -4.85
N ASP A 30 -14.93 -19.78 -5.53
CA ASP A 30 -13.55 -20.08 -5.10
C ASP A 30 -12.82 -18.85 -4.57
N ARG A 31 -12.43 -18.87 -3.29
CA ARG A 31 -11.78 -17.75 -2.60
C ARG A 31 -10.28 -17.99 -2.45
N GLU A 32 -9.49 -17.31 -3.26
CA GLU A 32 -8.07 -17.09 -2.96
C GLU A 32 -7.86 -15.67 -2.42
N TRP A 33 -7.05 -15.54 -1.38
CA TRP A 33 -6.69 -14.24 -0.82
C TRP A 33 -5.71 -13.52 -1.74
N VAL A 34 -5.94 -12.23 -1.94
CA VAL A 34 -5.02 -11.32 -2.65
C VAL A 34 -4.58 -10.25 -1.66
N THR A 35 -3.28 -9.95 -1.64
CA THR A 35 -2.76 -8.86 -0.80
C THR A 35 -2.81 -7.56 -1.59
N VAL A 36 -3.40 -6.51 -1.02
CA VAL A 36 -3.41 -5.17 -1.61
C VAL A 36 -2.72 -4.21 -0.65
N ILE A 37 -1.74 -3.47 -1.15
CA ILE A 37 -1.03 -2.44 -0.40
C ILE A 37 -1.34 -1.08 -1.02
N GLN A 38 -1.81 -0.16 -0.19
CA GLN A 38 -2.10 1.21 -0.58
C GLN A 38 -1.63 2.16 0.53
N SER A 39 -1.19 3.35 0.14
CA SER A 39 -0.93 4.44 1.08
C SER A 39 -1.91 5.57 0.81
N VAL A 40 -2.27 6.29 1.86
CA VAL A 40 -3.06 7.51 1.76
C VAL A 40 -2.43 8.57 2.65
N CYS A 41 -2.84 9.82 2.47
CA CYS A 41 -2.29 10.94 3.23
C CYS A 41 -3.39 11.89 3.71
N ALA A 42 -3.03 12.77 4.66
CA ALA A 42 -3.93 13.78 5.23
C ALA A 42 -4.53 14.74 4.18
N ALA A 43 -3.93 14.86 2.99
CA ALA A 43 -4.49 15.62 1.88
C ALA A 43 -5.62 14.89 1.13
N ARG A 44 -6.15 13.78 1.68
CA ARG A 44 -7.23 12.95 1.09
C ARG A 44 -6.86 12.35 -0.27
N SER A 45 -5.57 12.11 -0.48
CA SER A 45 -5.06 11.45 -1.68
C SER A 45 -4.60 10.03 -1.35
N CYS A 46 -4.68 9.13 -2.32
CA CYS A 46 -4.23 7.75 -2.21
C CYS A 46 -3.29 7.40 -3.37
N THR A 47 -2.27 6.59 -3.09
CA THR A 47 -1.47 6.00 -4.16
C THR A 47 -2.28 4.95 -4.91
N LEU A 48 -1.94 4.69 -6.16
CA LEU A 48 -2.57 3.58 -6.88
C LEU A 48 -2.30 2.25 -6.16
N PRO A 49 -3.25 1.29 -6.17
CA PRO A 49 -3.06 -0.01 -5.53
C PRO A 49 -1.86 -0.78 -6.06
N PHE A 50 -1.18 -1.45 -5.13
CA PHE A 50 -0.16 -2.44 -5.40
C PHE A 50 -0.70 -3.80 -4.98
N ILE A 51 -0.94 -4.67 -5.94
CA ILE A 51 -1.64 -5.96 -5.76
C ILE A 51 -0.64 -7.09 -5.86
N ILE A 52 -0.68 -8.02 -4.92
CA ILE A 52 0.15 -9.22 -4.88
C ILE A 52 -0.78 -10.43 -4.95
N TYR A 53 -0.73 -11.12 -6.08
CA TYR A 53 -1.39 -12.41 -6.25
C TYR A 53 -0.53 -13.53 -5.69
N LYS A 54 -1.19 -14.55 -5.13
CA LYS A 54 -0.52 -15.81 -4.81
C LYS A 54 -0.16 -16.53 -6.11
N GLY A 55 1.12 -16.81 -6.30
CA GLY A 55 1.60 -17.47 -7.52
C GLY A 55 3.09 -17.30 -7.76
N ARG A 56 3.61 -17.99 -8.77
CA ARG A 56 5.01 -17.92 -9.19
C ARG A 56 5.25 -17.02 -10.39
N VAL A 57 4.20 -16.84 -11.21
CA VAL A 57 4.27 -16.13 -12.49
C VAL A 57 3.04 -15.25 -12.65
N HIS A 58 3.18 -14.21 -13.47
CA HIS A 58 2.04 -13.42 -13.91
C HIS A 58 1.18 -14.22 -14.90
N ILE A 59 -0.13 -14.18 -14.71
CA ILE A 59 -1.12 -14.77 -15.63
C ILE A 59 -1.73 -13.65 -16.47
N SER A 60 -1.75 -13.80 -17.80
CA SER A 60 -2.24 -12.77 -18.74
C SER A 60 -3.70 -12.40 -18.49
N ALA A 61 -4.53 -13.36 -18.10
CA ALA A 61 -5.94 -13.15 -17.76
C ALA A 61 -6.16 -12.06 -16.70
N TRP A 62 -5.22 -11.85 -15.77
CA TRP A 62 -5.32 -10.78 -14.78
C TRP A 62 -5.24 -9.36 -15.37
N TYR A 63 -4.68 -9.21 -16.57
CA TYR A 63 -4.54 -7.93 -17.26
C TYR A 63 -5.56 -7.74 -18.38
N GLU A 64 -6.08 -8.84 -18.91
CA GLU A 64 -6.95 -8.85 -20.10
C GLU A 64 -8.42 -9.06 -19.75
N GLU A 65 -8.71 -9.91 -18.77
CA GLU A 65 -10.07 -10.34 -18.44
C GLU A 65 -10.58 -9.72 -17.14
N ALA A 66 -9.69 -9.46 -16.19
CA ALA A 66 -10.04 -8.73 -14.99
C ALA A 66 -10.16 -7.24 -15.34
N ASP A 67 -11.26 -6.60 -14.94
CA ASP A 67 -11.52 -5.16 -15.13
C ASP A 67 -10.64 -4.32 -14.18
N ILE A 68 -9.33 -4.55 -14.24
CA ILE A 68 -8.30 -3.95 -13.40
C ILE A 68 -7.65 -2.81 -14.19
N PRO A 69 -7.63 -1.58 -13.65
CA PRO A 69 -6.97 -0.47 -14.30
C PRO A 69 -5.49 -0.74 -14.58
N ARG A 70 -5.03 -0.48 -15.82
CA ARG A 70 -3.64 -0.76 -16.26
C ARG A 70 -2.57 0.04 -15.53
N ASN A 71 -2.95 1.12 -14.86
CA ASN A 71 -2.03 1.94 -14.05
C ASN A 71 -1.81 1.35 -12.65
N TRP A 72 -2.50 0.28 -12.28
CA TRP A 72 -2.24 -0.44 -11.04
C TRP A 72 -1.02 -1.33 -11.19
N LYS A 73 -0.33 -1.54 -10.07
CA LYS A 73 0.84 -2.41 -10.05
C LYS A 73 0.40 -3.80 -9.62
N LEU A 74 0.54 -4.78 -10.51
CA LEU A 74 0.39 -6.19 -10.20
C LEU A 74 1.76 -6.82 -9.96
N SER A 75 1.86 -7.65 -8.93
CA SER A 75 3.03 -8.44 -8.54
C SER A 75 2.57 -9.84 -8.08
N VAL A 76 3.51 -10.77 -7.91
CA VAL A 76 3.23 -12.14 -7.46
C VAL A 76 4.14 -12.57 -6.32
N SER A 77 3.63 -13.42 -5.45
CA SER A 77 4.44 -14.13 -4.45
C SER A 77 3.90 -15.54 -4.21
N GLU A 78 4.77 -16.52 -3.99
CA GLU A 78 4.33 -17.91 -3.78
C GLU A 78 3.38 -18.06 -2.58
N SER A 79 3.56 -17.21 -1.56
CA SER A 79 2.75 -17.21 -0.35
C SER A 79 1.50 -16.33 -0.44
N GLY A 80 1.42 -15.43 -1.42
CA GLY A 80 0.41 -14.38 -1.50
C GLY A 80 0.67 -13.19 -0.54
N TRP A 81 1.72 -13.26 0.28
CA TRP A 81 2.10 -12.21 1.24
C TRP A 81 3.27 -11.37 0.74
N THR A 82 3.43 -10.18 1.35
CA THR A 82 4.58 -9.30 1.12
C THR A 82 5.88 -9.91 1.66
N ASN A 83 6.98 -9.70 0.94
CA ASN A 83 8.33 -10.02 1.37
C ASN A 83 9.25 -8.80 1.21
N ASN A 84 10.53 -8.92 1.56
CA ASN A 84 11.47 -7.80 1.51
C ASN A 84 11.63 -7.18 0.11
N ALA A 85 11.62 -8.01 -0.95
CA ALA A 85 11.75 -7.52 -2.33
C ALA A 85 10.48 -6.77 -2.76
N LEU A 86 9.31 -7.35 -2.50
CA LEU A 86 8.01 -6.73 -2.79
C LEU A 86 7.78 -5.45 -1.97
N GLY A 87 8.26 -5.43 -0.72
CA GLY A 87 8.23 -4.21 0.11
C GLY A 87 9.05 -3.07 -0.51
N LEU A 88 10.24 -3.38 -1.04
CA LEU A 88 11.05 -2.38 -1.75
C LEU A 88 10.44 -1.95 -3.09
N GLU A 89 9.84 -2.88 -3.84
CA GLU A 89 9.09 -2.52 -5.06
C GLU A 89 7.91 -1.61 -4.76
N TRP A 90 7.16 -1.92 -3.70
CA TRP A 90 6.08 -1.07 -3.22
C TRP A 90 6.59 0.31 -2.79
N LEU A 91 7.73 0.41 -2.11
CA LEU A 91 8.32 1.70 -1.73
C LEU A 91 8.68 2.56 -2.95
N LYS A 92 9.22 1.95 -4.01
CA LYS A 92 9.49 2.65 -5.28
C LYS A 92 8.19 3.13 -5.94
N HIS A 93 7.14 2.31 -5.88
CA HIS A 93 5.81 2.67 -6.35
C HIS A 93 5.22 3.84 -5.54
N PHE A 94 5.31 3.78 -4.21
CA PHE A 94 4.95 4.89 -3.31
C PHE A 94 5.69 6.17 -3.67
N ASP A 95 7.01 6.09 -3.84
CA ASP A 95 7.84 7.24 -4.18
C ASP A 95 7.39 7.88 -5.50
N ALA A 96 7.21 7.07 -6.55
CA ALA A 96 6.75 7.54 -7.86
C ALA A 96 5.40 8.28 -7.81
N HIS A 97 4.47 7.81 -6.97
CA HIS A 97 3.12 8.38 -6.88
C HIS A 97 2.99 9.55 -5.90
N THR A 98 3.95 9.74 -4.99
CA THR A 98 3.87 10.80 -3.96
C THR A 98 4.84 11.95 -4.19
N LYS A 99 5.91 11.74 -4.97
CA LYS A 99 6.97 12.73 -5.17
C LYS A 99 6.48 14.06 -5.73
N ALA A 100 5.53 14.03 -6.68
CA ALA A 100 4.94 15.24 -7.26
C ALA A 100 4.06 16.02 -6.26
N SER A 101 3.53 15.33 -5.25
CA SER A 101 2.64 15.90 -4.23
C SER A 101 3.39 16.30 -2.95
N GLN A 102 4.72 16.23 -2.95
CA GLN A 102 5.54 16.59 -1.80
C GLN A 102 5.47 18.10 -1.53
N VAL A 103 5.14 18.46 -0.30
CA VAL A 103 5.22 19.84 0.20
C VAL A 103 6.41 19.94 1.14
N GLY A 104 7.35 20.82 0.84
CA GLY A 104 8.59 20.98 1.61
C GLY A 104 9.65 19.93 1.25
N ALA A 105 10.61 19.72 2.16
CA ALA A 105 11.80 18.90 1.89
C ALA A 105 11.62 17.40 2.16
N TYR A 106 10.65 17.00 2.97
CA TYR A 106 10.51 15.63 3.49
C TYR A 106 9.14 15.02 3.18
N ARG A 107 9.09 13.69 3.01
CA ARG A 107 7.84 12.90 3.04
C ARG A 107 7.86 11.96 4.25
N LEU A 108 6.78 11.96 5.01
CA LEU A 108 6.61 11.03 6.13
C LEU A 108 5.86 9.78 5.63
N LEU A 109 6.43 8.61 5.89
CA LEU A 109 5.84 7.31 5.63
C LEU A 109 5.62 6.58 6.96
N ILE A 110 4.36 6.36 7.31
CA ILE A 110 3.97 5.63 8.53
C ILE A 110 3.69 4.17 8.14
N LEU A 111 4.35 3.23 8.78
CA LEU A 111 4.23 1.79 8.53
C LEU A 111 3.80 1.07 9.80
N ASP A 112 3.09 -0.06 9.65
CA ASP A 112 2.92 -0.99 10.76
C ASP A 112 4.28 -1.59 11.16
N SER A 113 4.46 -2.02 12.42
CA SER A 113 5.72 -2.62 12.87
C SER A 113 5.96 -4.05 12.34
N HIS A 114 5.57 -4.34 11.10
CA HIS A 114 5.77 -5.65 10.50
C HIS A 114 7.24 -5.85 10.09
N LYS A 115 7.78 -7.06 10.35
CA LYS A 115 9.22 -7.37 10.19
C LYS A 115 9.75 -7.18 8.76
N SER A 116 8.88 -7.22 7.75
CA SER A 116 9.24 -7.03 6.34
C SER A 116 9.82 -5.64 6.02
N HIS A 117 9.56 -4.64 6.87
CA HIS A 117 10.02 -3.26 6.66
C HIS A 117 11.43 -2.99 7.20
N LEU A 118 12.08 -3.99 7.81
CA LEU A 118 13.39 -3.83 8.45
C LEU A 118 14.58 -4.09 7.51
N ASN A 119 14.35 -4.33 6.22
CA ASN A 119 15.39 -4.55 5.21
C ASN A 119 16.30 -3.30 5.05
N GLN A 120 17.61 -3.52 4.89
CA GLN A 120 18.58 -2.45 4.66
C GLN A 120 18.30 -1.70 3.37
N ASP A 121 18.02 -2.40 2.27
CA ASP A 121 17.73 -1.75 0.97
C ASP A 121 16.53 -0.80 1.05
N PHE A 122 15.53 -1.16 1.87
CA PHE A 122 14.35 -0.34 2.10
C PHE A 122 14.74 0.97 2.81
N LYS A 123 15.54 0.86 3.88
CA LYS A 123 16.04 2.01 4.65
C LYS A 123 16.93 2.91 3.80
N ASP A 124 17.85 2.32 3.03
CA ASP A 124 18.76 3.04 2.16
C ASP A 124 18.00 3.81 1.07
N TYR A 125 16.97 3.19 0.49
CA TYR A 125 16.10 3.86 -0.46
C TYR A 125 15.34 5.03 0.18
N CYS A 126 14.80 4.85 1.38
CA CYS A 126 14.14 5.92 2.12
C CYS A 126 15.08 7.11 2.38
N LEU A 127 16.29 6.84 2.90
CA LEU A 127 17.29 7.87 3.16
C LEU A 127 17.69 8.62 1.89
N LYS A 128 17.97 7.89 0.80
CA LYS A 128 18.35 8.47 -0.49
C LYS A 128 17.27 9.38 -1.08
N ASN A 129 16.00 9.07 -0.84
CA ASN A 129 14.86 9.80 -1.42
C ASN A 129 14.16 10.75 -0.42
N ILE A 130 14.79 11.00 0.74
CA ILE A 130 14.32 11.91 1.79
C ILE A 130 12.90 11.53 2.26
N ILE A 131 12.70 10.23 2.46
CA ILE A 131 11.49 9.64 3.02
C ILE A 131 11.78 9.25 4.47
N LEU A 132 11.08 9.88 5.41
CA LEU A 132 11.18 9.58 6.84
C LEU A 132 10.21 8.45 7.17
N THR A 133 10.71 7.34 7.70
CA THR A 133 9.87 6.21 8.12
C THR A 133 9.55 6.29 9.62
N LEU A 134 8.27 6.20 9.97
CA LEU A 134 7.81 6.03 11.35
C LEU A 134 7.08 4.70 11.48
N TYR A 135 7.49 3.87 12.44
CA TYR A 135 6.87 2.57 12.69
C TYR A 135 5.86 2.68 13.83
N MET A 136 4.62 2.28 13.56
CA MET A 136 3.58 2.17 14.57
C MET A 136 3.99 1.12 15.59
N LEU A 137 4.07 1.48 16.87
CA LEU A 137 4.36 0.50 17.91
C LEU A 137 3.21 -0.54 17.99
N PRO A 138 3.48 -1.79 18.38
CA PRO A 138 2.49 -2.88 18.38
C PRO A 138 1.17 -2.62 19.12
N TYR A 139 1.15 -1.63 20.02
CA TYR A 139 0.01 -1.27 20.86
C TYR A 139 -0.68 0.04 20.46
N LEU A 140 -0.17 0.74 19.43
CA LEU A 140 -0.69 2.01 18.94
C LEU A 140 -1.73 1.87 17.82
N LEU A 141 -2.23 0.65 17.56
CA LEU A 141 -3.27 0.38 16.55
C LEU A 141 -4.58 1.16 16.81
N TYR A 142 -4.78 1.66 18.03
CA TYR A 142 -5.98 2.39 18.47
C TYR A 142 -5.85 3.92 18.38
N ILE A 143 -4.74 4.45 17.87
CA ILE A 143 -4.43 5.90 17.86
C ILE A 143 -4.49 6.51 16.45
N LEU A 144 -4.56 5.68 15.41
CA LEU A 144 -4.92 6.09 14.04
C LEU A 144 -6.40 5.82 13.79
#